data_AF-A0A812LXE9-F1
#
_entry.id   AF-A0A812LXE9-F1
#
_cell.length_a   1.000
_cell.length_b   1.000
_cell.length_c   1.000
_cell.angle_alpha   90.00
_cell.angle_beta   90.00
_cell.angle_gamma   90.00
#
_symmetry.space_group_name_H-M   'P 1'
#
loop_
_entity.id
_entity.type
_entity.pdbx_description
1 polymer ?
#
loop_
_entity_poly.entity_id
_entity_poly.type
_entity_poly.pdbx_seq_one_letter_code
_entity_poly.pdbx_strand_id
1 'polypeptide(L)'
;MIVESRGSASALTHRLASAGCRGRYPNNVPRDINRALQLPVDLHYCTIPVRSESDRKTETEMRSPFIMPHELYAYLMDSGKIRVTPAELEDYWEHLAARARANQLPIPTGYDKRAVPLGMYGDDARYNTSGDIARYPVWTLREFICLGARTWNPIMRILSWSFNIIYFGVYPTFNLDGVRLAGAAAKVAGTKMHNIPFLLPGHLHDSTVGNYPCLTLKAHSGRIWLAYMHECLSHEKKASADDEVQMAYLVVHHLATWFHVMETSPRRKVTPEQAGKMMDAGMRFLKVHEHLVYYASQHHLLRWKAFRHILEDCEMWLESPRATHCFRDEDFIGQWKKLAQGSGSNSIVIVRFFLLGGVDTKYNKFNRCHL
;
A
#
# COMPACT_ATOMS: atom_id res chain seq x y z
N MET A 1 -18.35 24.37 35.39
CA MET A 1 -17.57 24.39 34.13
C MET A 1 -16.62 23.21 34.17
N ILE A 2 -16.84 22.19 33.36
CA ILE A 2 -15.87 21.09 33.22
C ILE A 2 -14.71 21.68 32.42
N VAL A 3 -13.54 21.77 33.03
CA VAL A 3 -12.31 22.15 32.33
C VAL A 3 -11.89 20.93 31.52
N GLU A 4 -12.27 20.89 30.24
CA GLU A 4 -11.75 19.88 29.31
C GLU A 4 -10.22 19.88 29.42
N SER A 5 -9.63 18.70 29.63
CA SER A 5 -8.18 18.59 29.75
C SER A 5 -7.57 19.03 28.43
N ARG A 6 -6.92 20.20 28.42
CA ARG A 6 -6.25 20.80 27.26
C ARG A 6 -4.94 20.09 26.94
N GLY A 7 -4.95 18.76 26.87
CA GLY A 7 -3.86 18.05 26.22
C GLY A 7 -3.75 18.54 24.78
N SER A 8 -2.52 18.72 24.28
CA SER A 8 -2.29 19.09 22.89
C SER A 8 -2.74 17.94 21.97
N ALA A 9 -4.00 17.95 21.58
CA ALA A 9 -4.50 17.06 20.53
C ALA A 9 -3.73 17.36 19.23
N SER A 10 -3.41 16.34 18.42
CA SER A 10 -2.71 16.61 17.17
C SER A 10 -3.53 17.52 16.24
N ALA A 11 -2.82 18.13 15.29
CA ALA A 11 -3.43 18.85 14.19
C ALA A 11 -4.42 17.99 13.37
N LEU A 12 -4.25 16.66 13.31
CA LEU A 12 -5.19 15.77 12.63
C LEU A 12 -6.49 15.63 13.42
N THR A 13 -6.41 15.45 14.74
CA THR A 13 -7.57 15.39 15.64
C THR A 13 -8.42 16.65 15.49
N HIS A 14 -7.79 17.82 15.51
CA HIS A 14 -8.47 19.10 15.33
C HIS A 14 -9.10 19.25 13.93
N ARG A 15 -8.44 18.74 12.87
CA ARG A 15 -9.00 18.72 11.52
C ARG A 15 -10.21 17.80 11.40
N LEU A 16 -10.18 16.62 11.99
CA LEU A 16 -11.30 15.68 11.96
C LEU A 16 -12.47 16.15 12.83
N ALA A 17 -12.19 16.68 14.01
CA ALA A 17 -13.21 17.25 14.89
C ALA A 17 -13.85 18.53 14.32
N SER A 18 -13.16 19.22 13.41
CA SER A 18 -13.71 20.40 12.70
C SER A 18 -14.42 20.03 11.40
N ALA A 19 -14.17 18.85 10.83
CA ALA A 19 -14.87 18.36 9.65
C ALA A 19 -16.37 18.22 9.96
N GLY A 20 -17.20 18.91 9.17
CA GLY A 20 -18.66 18.97 9.38
C GLY A 20 -19.17 19.86 10.51
N CYS A 21 -18.29 20.39 11.37
CA CYS A 21 -18.68 21.23 12.49
C CYS A 21 -18.56 22.74 12.24
N ARG A 22 -17.81 23.17 11.21
CA ARG A 22 -17.57 24.60 10.92
C ARG A 22 -17.62 24.89 9.42
N GLY A 23 -18.62 25.66 9.00
CA GLY A 23 -18.68 26.20 7.64
C GLY A 23 -20.12 26.44 7.15
N ARG A 24 -20.25 27.33 6.16
CA ARG A 24 -21.52 27.70 5.50
C ARG A 24 -22.15 26.54 4.70
N TYR A 25 -21.46 25.42 4.57
CA TYR A 25 -21.79 24.30 3.68
C TYR A 25 -21.58 22.94 4.40
N PRO A 26 -22.59 22.44 5.13
CA PRO A 26 -22.52 21.13 5.79
C PRO A 26 -22.31 19.97 4.82
N ASN A 27 -22.53 20.15 3.52
CA ASN A 27 -22.29 19.13 2.49
C ASN A 27 -20.79 18.84 2.21
N ASN A 28 -19.86 19.60 2.81
CA ASN A 28 -18.42 19.42 2.57
C ASN A 28 -17.74 18.40 3.50
N VAL A 29 -18.46 17.76 4.43
CA VAL A 29 -17.88 16.78 5.37
C VAL A 29 -17.09 15.67 4.65
N PRO A 30 -17.61 15.03 3.58
CA PRO A 30 -16.87 14.01 2.84
C PRO A 30 -15.55 14.50 2.29
N ARG A 31 -15.56 15.68 1.68
CA ARG A 31 -14.36 16.28 1.09
C ARG A 31 -13.31 16.58 2.16
N ASP A 32 -13.73 17.12 3.30
CA ASP A 32 -12.82 17.56 4.34
C ASP A 32 -12.22 16.37 5.11
N ILE A 33 -13.02 15.33 5.37
CA ILE A 33 -12.53 14.06 5.94
C ILE A 33 -11.62 13.34 4.95
N ASN A 34 -12.00 13.21 3.67
CA ASN A 34 -11.16 12.55 2.67
C ASN A 34 -9.84 13.29 2.43
N ARG A 35 -9.85 14.62 2.47
CA ARG A 35 -8.63 15.44 2.41
C ARG A 35 -7.75 15.27 3.65
N ALA A 36 -8.36 15.19 4.84
CA ALA A 36 -7.64 15.04 6.09
C ALA A 36 -7.02 13.64 6.25
N LEU A 37 -7.76 12.60 5.87
CA LEU A 37 -7.34 11.20 6.03
C LEU A 37 -6.55 10.68 4.82
N GLN A 38 -6.72 11.27 3.64
CA GLN A 38 -6.17 10.77 2.38
C GLN A 38 -6.51 9.28 2.16
N LEU A 39 -7.71 8.87 2.56
CA LEU A 39 -8.23 7.52 2.38
C LEU A 39 -9.27 7.55 1.26
N PRO A 40 -9.15 6.69 0.23
CA PRO A 40 -10.13 6.57 -0.83
C PRO A 40 -11.29 5.64 -0.38
N VAL A 41 -11.84 5.90 0.80
CA VAL A 41 -12.99 5.16 1.35
C VAL A 41 -14.19 6.11 1.40
N ASP A 42 -15.37 5.58 1.10
CA ASP A 42 -16.58 6.37 1.11
C ASP A 42 -17.05 6.64 2.56
N LEU A 43 -17.68 7.80 2.76
CA LEU A 43 -18.37 8.08 4.01
C LEU A 43 -19.80 7.57 3.95
N HIS A 44 -20.16 6.84 5.00
CA HIS A 44 -21.51 6.38 5.24
C HIS A 44 -22.15 7.24 6.32
N TYR A 45 -23.47 7.22 6.40
CA TYR A 45 -24.22 8.07 7.31
C TYR A 45 -25.27 7.28 8.10
N CYS A 46 -25.33 7.53 9.40
CA CYS A 46 -26.32 6.97 10.30
C CYS A 46 -27.04 8.10 11.03
N THR A 47 -28.37 8.06 11.05
CA THR A 47 -29.15 8.98 11.89
C THR A 47 -29.12 8.47 13.33
N ILE A 48 -28.65 9.32 14.24
CA ILE A 48 -28.55 9.03 15.67
C ILE A 48 -29.27 10.09 16.51
N PRO A 49 -29.94 9.70 17.61
CA PRO A 49 -30.50 10.65 18.54
C PRO A 49 -29.37 11.27 19.38
N VAL A 50 -29.37 12.59 19.49
CA VAL A 50 -28.39 13.37 20.27
C VAL A 50 -29.09 14.51 20.99
N ARG A 51 -28.42 15.11 21.98
CA ARG A 51 -28.84 16.40 22.53
C ARG A 51 -28.45 17.52 21.57
N SER A 52 -29.31 18.52 21.44
CA SER A 52 -29.05 19.73 20.68
C SER A 52 -27.76 20.39 21.19
N GLU A 53 -26.89 20.80 20.28
CA GLU A 53 -25.66 21.53 20.65
C GLU A 53 -25.96 22.89 21.31
N SER A 54 -27.11 23.51 21.01
CA SER A 54 -27.45 24.85 21.49
C SER A 54 -27.84 24.88 22.96
N ASP A 55 -28.69 23.94 23.39
CA ASP A 55 -29.26 23.92 24.75
C ASP A 55 -28.81 22.72 25.59
N ARG A 56 -28.23 21.68 24.97
CA ARG A 56 -27.79 20.42 25.58
C ARG A 56 -28.89 19.68 26.36
N LYS A 57 -30.15 19.96 26.05
CA LYS A 57 -31.34 19.41 26.72
C LYS A 57 -32.31 18.79 25.73
N THR A 58 -32.59 19.47 24.64
CA THR A 58 -33.56 19.04 23.63
C THR A 58 -32.97 17.88 22.84
N GLU A 59 -33.71 16.78 22.73
CA GLU A 59 -33.33 15.68 21.86
C GLU A 59 -33.60 16.04 20.40
N THR A 60 -32.64 15.70 19.54
CA THR A 60 -32.66 15.96 18.10
C THR A 60 -32.03 14.79 17.37
N GLU A 61 -32.31 14.67 16.07
CA GLU A 61 -31.63 13.71 15.21
C GLU A 61 -30.40 14.34 14.55
N MET A 62 -29.29 13.61 14.56
CA MET A 62 -28.08 14.00 13.85
C MET A 62 -27.70 12.94 12.84
N ARG A 63 -27.42 13.36 11.62
CA ARG A 63 -26.86 12.51 10.57
C ARG A 63 -25.34 12.39 10.76
N SER A 64 -24.91 11.34 11.45
CA SER A 64 -23.50 11.11 11.80
C SER A 64 -22.74 10.43 10.66
N PRO A 65 -21.61 10.98 10.19
CA PRO A 65 -20.72 10.31 9.25
C PRO A 65 -19.92 9.20 9.95
N PHE A 66 -19.61 8.13 9.24
CA PHE A 66 -18.67 7.09 9.70
C PHE A 66 -18.01 6.41 8.50
N ILE A 67 -16.90 5.72 8.75
CA ILE A 67 -16.20 4.86 7.79
C ILE A 67 -16.51 3.43 8.15
N MET A 68 -16.87 2.61 7.16
CA MET A 68 -17.10 1.18 7.35
C MET A 68 -15.79 0.46 7.69
N PRO A 69 -15.68 -0.21 8.86
CA PRO A 69 -14.48 -0.96 9.21
C PRO A 69 -14.02 -1.95 8.14
N HIS A 70 -14.94 -2.64 7.46
CA HIS A 70 -14.60 -3.66 6.45
C HIS A 70 -14.05 -3.06 5.16
N GLU A 71 -14.59 -1.92 4.71
CA GLU A 71 -14.07 -1.20 3.54
C GLU A 71 -12.69 -0.60 3.84
N LEU A 72 -12.54 -0.02 5.04
CA LEU A 72 -11.25 0.48 5.51
C LEU A 72 -10.23 -0.65 5.64
N TYR A 73 -10.60 -1.76 6.25
CA TYR A 73 -9.73 -2.93 6.40
C TYR A 73 -9.33 -3.50 5.03
N ALA A 74 -10.29 -3.69 4.13
CA ALA A 74 -10.03 -4.12 2.75
C ALA A 74 -9.05 -3.17 2.07
N TYR A 75 -9.30 -1.86 2.11
CA TYR A 75 -8.38 -0.87 1.55
C TYR A 75 -6.98 -0.93 2.18
N LEU A 76 -6.87 -1.05 3.51
CA LEU A 76 -5.56 -1.08 4.19
C LEU A 76 -4.76 -2.34 3.86
N MET A 77 -5.45 -3.47 3.68
CA MET A 77 -4.88 -4.73 3.20
C MET A 77 -4.47 -4.64 1.72
N ASP A 78 -5.38 -4.14 0.87
CA ASP A 78 -5.21 -4.00 -0.58
C ASP A 78 -4.20 -2.92 -0.95
N SER A 79 -4.00 -1.89 -0.12
CA SER A 79 -2.90 -0.92 -0.26
C SER A 79 -1.64 -1.41 0.45
N GLY A 80 -1.75 -2.39 1.34
CA GLY A 80 -0.62 -2.95 2.09
C GLY A 80 -0.05 -2.00 3.14
N LYS A 81 -0.86 -1.01 3.54
CA LYS A 81 -0.61 -0.16 4.70
C LYS A 81 -0.70 -0.93 6.01
N ILE A 82 -1.50 -2.01 6.03
CA ILE A 82 -1.44 -3.02 7.09
C ILE A 82 -0.83 -4.29 6.48
N ARG A 83 0.21 -4.80 7.12
CA ARG A 83 0.76 -6.13 6.87
C ARG A 83 0.98 -6.79 8.20
N VAL A 84 0.52 -8.02 8.28
CA VAL A 84 0.65 -8.83 9.45
C VAL A 84 1.33 -10.11 8.97
N THR A 85 2.62 -10.25 9.29
CA THR A 85 3.39 -11.43 8.93
C THR A 85 3.04 -12.60 9.85
N PRO A 86 3.23 -13.86 9.39
CA PRO A 86 3.05 -15.02 10.27
C PRO A 86 3.88 -14.93 11.55
N ALA A 87 5.11 -14.40 11.47
CA ALA A 87 5.97 -14.22 12.64
C ALA A 87 5.44 -13.16 13.63
N GLU A 88 4.88 -12.05 13.13
CA GLU A 88 4.24 -11.04 13.99
C GLU A 88 2.96 -11.57 14.64
N LEU A 89 2.21 -12.42 13.94
CA LEU A 89 1.06 -13.12 14.53
C LEU A 89 1.50 -14.08 15.62
N GLU A 90 2.51 -14.89 15.33
CA GLU A 90 3.08 -15.84 16.28
C GLU A 90 3.55 -15.11 17.54
N ASP A 91 4.37 -14.06 17.40
CA ASP A 91 4.84 -13.22 18.52
C ASP A 91 3.67 -12.60 19.31
N TYR A 92 2.66 -12.04 18.62
CA TYR A 92 1.47 -11.50 19.29
C TYR A 92 0.73 -12.56 20.10
N TRP A 93 0.48 -13.72 19.51
CA TRP A 93 -0.29 -14.79 20.16
C TRP A 93 0.51 -15.48 21.27
N GLU A 94 1.83 -15.61 21.14
CA GLU A 94 2.72 -16.04 22.20
C GLU A 94 2.71 -15.05 23.38
N HIS A 95 2.84 -13.76 23.09
CA HIS A 95 2.74 -12.70 24.09
C HIS A 95 1.39 -12.72 24.81
N LEU A 96 0.29 -12.84 24.07
CA LEU A 96 -1.05 -12.91 24.62
C LEU A 96 -1.23 -14.19 25.46
N ALA A 97 -0.74 -15.34 25.02
CA ALA A 97 -0.82 -16.60 25.76
C ALA A 97 -0.01 -16.55 27.07
N ALA A 98 1.12 -15.85 27.10
CA ALA A 98 1.88 -15.59 28.33
C ALA A 98 1.06 -14.73 29.31
N ARG A 99 0.40 -13.67 28.84
CA ARG A 99 -0.43 -12.79 29.69
C ARG A 99 -1.77 -13.40 30.10
N ALA A 100 -2.41 -14.16 29.21
CA ALA A 100 -3.67 -14.84 29.47
C ALA A 100 -3.54 -15.85 30.62
N ARG A 101 -2.39 -16.54 30.71
CA ARG A 101 -2.07 -17.41 31.86
C ARG A 101 -1.96 -16.63 33.18
N ALA A 102 -1.42 -15.42 33.14
CA ALA A 102 -1.32 -14.56 34.32
C ALA A 102 -2.67 -13.97 34.76
N ASN A 103 -3.54 -13.65 33.79
CA ASN A 103 -4.79 -12.91 34.03
C ASN A 103 -6.08 -13.71 33.80
N GLN A 104 -5.98 -15.03 33.59
CA GLN A 104 -7.11 -15.94 33.28
C GLN A 104 -8.00 -15.50 32.11
N LEU A 105 -7.41 -14.89 31.08
CA LEU A 105 -8.16 -14.47 29.89
C LEU A 105 -8.39 -15.68 28.96
N PRO A 106 -9.63 -16.01 28.58
CA PRO A 106 -9.89 -17.09 27.65
C PRO A 106 -9.44 -16.70 26.23
N ILE A 107 -8.49 -17.44 25.66
CA ILE A 107 -8.16 -17.39 24.23
C ILE A 107 -8.91 -18.54 23.54
N PRO A 108 -9.82 -18.27 22.59
CA PRO A 108 -10.51 -19.33 21.86
C PRO A 108 -9.53 -20.26 21.13
N THR A 109 -9.76 -21.57 21.20
CA THR A 109 -8.84 -22.57 20.65
C THR A 109 -8.64 -22.42 19.13
N GLY A 110 -7.39 -22.34 18.70
CA GLY A 110 -7.01 -22.30 17.29
C GLY A 110 -7.15 -20.93 16.62
N TYR A 111 -7.35 -19.85 17.39
CA TYR A 111 -7.31 -18.47 16.88
C TYR A 111 -5.88 -18.01 16.61
N ASP A 112 -4.93 -18.48 17.40
CA ASP A 112 -3.48 -18.28 17.25
C ASP A 112 -2.94 -18.59 15.85
N LYS A 113 -3.61 -19.50 15.13
CA LYS A 113 -3.21 -19.95 13.79
C LYS A 113 -4.08 -19.41 12.66
N ARG A 114 -5.22 -18.79 12.97
CA ARG A 114 -6.29 -18.51 11.99
C ARG A 114 -6.85 -17.10 12.03
N ALA A 115 -6.51 -16.31 13.06
CA ALA A 115 -7.09 -14.99 13.26
C ALA A 115 -5.99 -13.91 13.30
N VAL A 116 -6.29 -12.78 12.65
CA VAL A 116 -5.54 -11.53 12.79
C VAL A 116 -6.23 -10.70 13.88
N PRO A 117 -5.54 -10.31 14.96
CA PRO A 117 -6.14 -9.50 16.01
C PRO A 117 -6.46 -8.09 15.47
N LEU A 118 -7.70 -7.65 15.71
CA LEU A 118 -8.13 -6.29 15.43
C LEU A 118 -8.46 -5.60 16.75
N GLY A 119 -7.70 -4.55 17.07
CA GLY A 119 -7.95 -3.70 18.24
C GLY A 119 -8.89 -2.56 17.89
N MET A 120 -9.99 -2.42 18.64
CA MET A 120 -10.81 -1.22 18.62
C MET A 120 -10.49 -0.39 19.86
N TYR A 121 -10.16 0.88 19.66
CA TYR A 121 -9.87 1.83 20.74
C TYR A 121 -11.02 2.83 20.82
N GLY A 122 -11.60 2.99 22.01
CA GLY A 122 -12.81 3.79 22.25
C GLY A 122 -12.59 5.09 23.06
N ASP A 123 -11.35 5.41 23.43
CA ASP A 123 -11.07 6.58 24.27
C ASP A 123 -10.85 7.85 23.44
N ASP A 124 -10.71 9.00 24.12
CA ASP A 124 -10.14 10.26 23.59
C ASP A 124 -8.81 9.96 22.90
N ALA A 125 -8.88 9.48 21.65
CA ALA A 125 -7.74 9.14 20.84
C ALA A 125 -7.07 10.45 20.46
N ARG A 126 -6.27 10.97 21.39
CA ARG A 126 -5.28 11.99 21.11
C ARG A 126 -4.32 11.31 20.16
N TYR A 127 -4.49 11.57 18.88
CA TYR A 127 -3.42 11.40 17.93
C TYR A 127 -2.25 12.18 18.53
N ASN A 128 -1.18 11.49 18.88
CA ASN A 128 0.02 12.12 19.39
C ASN A 128 0.66 12.94 18.25
N THR A 129 1.46 13.93 18.60
CA THR A 129 2.27 14.69 17.64
C THR A 129 3.31 13.82 16.93
N SER A 130 3.57 12.60 17.44
CA SER A 130 4.49 11.62 16.88
C SER A 130 4.11 11.12 15.48
N GLY A 131 2.87 11.33 15.05
CA GLY A 131 2.47 11.01 13.67
C GLY A 131 2.36 9.52 13.38
N ASP A 132 2.30 8.66 14.40
CA ASP A 132 2.09 7.22 14.20
C ASP A 132 0.68 6.96 13.69
N ILE A 133 0.56 6.81 12.36
CA ILE A 133 -0.67 6.50 11.61
C ILE A 133 -1.09 5.03 11.81
N ALA A 134 -0.90 4.49 13.02
CA ALA A 134 -1.30 3.12 13.36
C ALA A 134 -2.80 3.04 13.72
N ARG A 135 -3.49 4.18 13.85
CA ARG A 135 -4.90 4.25 14.22
C ARG A 135 -5.70 5.03 13.19
N TYR A 136 -6.73 4.39 12.64
CA TYR A 136 -7.63 4.99 11.68
C TYR A 136 -8.97 5.28 12.36
N PRO A 137 -9.47 6.53 12.31
CA PRO A 137 -10.75 6.87 12.92
C PRO A 137 -11.86 6.26 12.07
N VAL A 138 -12.75 5.50 12.70
CA VAL A 138 -13.94 4.95 12.04
C VAL A 138 -15.18 5.81 12.28
N TRP A 139 -15.22 6.53 13.40
CA TRP A 139 -16.33 7.38 13.81
C TRP A 139 -15.90 8.32 14.94
N THR A 140 -16.51 9.51 15.03
CA THR A 140 -16.30 10.47 16.11
C THR A 140 -17.61 11.12 16.52
N LEU A 141 -17.78 11.36 17.82
CA LEU A 141 -18.91 12.09 18.38
C LEU A 141 -18.49 12.83 19.65
N ARG A 142 -19.08 14.00 19.91
CA ARG A 142 -18.83 14.74 21.14
C ARG A 142 -19.62 14.11 22.28
N GLU A 143 -18.93 13.75 23.36
CA GLU A 143 -19.55 13.07 24.51
C GLU A 143 -20.74 13.85 25.09
N PHE A 144 -20.65 15.18 25.19
CA PHE A 144 -21.68 15.98 25.86
C PHE A 144 -23.04 15.99 25.12
N ILE A 145 -23.08 15.66 23.83
CA ILE A 145 -24.33 15.52 23.07
C ILE A 145 -24.87 14.09 23.07
N CYS A 146 -24.12 13.11 23.60
CA CYS A 146 -24.57 11.73 23.66
C CYS A 146 -25.72 11.54 24.67
N LEU A 147 -26.70 10.72 24.29
CA LEU A 147 -27.80 10.23 25.12
C LEU A 147 -27.52 8.81 25.65
N GLY A 148 -26.25 8.46 25.84
CA GLY A 148 -25.83 7.11 26.22
C GLY A 148 -26.24 6.08 25.15
N ALA A 149 -26.68 4.89 25.56
CA ALA A 149 -26.96 3.76 24.67
C ALA A 149 -27.87 4.11 23.48
N ARG A 150 -28.79 5.07 23.61
CA ARG A 150 -29.66 5.51 22.51
C ARG A 150 -28.88 6.10 21.33
N THR A 151 -27.82 6.85 21.62
CA THR A 151 -26.92 7.39 20.60
C THR A 151 -25.95 6.34 20.07
N TRP A 152 -25.45 5.48 20.97
CA TRP A 152 -24.40 4.51 20.64
C TRP A 152 -24.92 3.28 19.88
N ASN A 153 -26.11 2.78 20.20
CA ASN A 153 -26.64 1.52 19.66
C ASN A 153 -26.76 1.51 18.11
N PRO A 154 -27.26 2.57 17.45
CA PRO A 154 -27.31 2.57 15.98
C PRO A 154 -25.92 2.44 15.34
N ILE A 155 -24.92 3.12 15.89
CA ILE A 155 -23.53 3.04 15.43
C ILE A 155 -22.94 1.66 15.72
N MET A 156 -23.13 1.14 16.93
CA MET A 156 -22.63 -0.17 17.31
C MET A 156 -23.24 -1.28 16.46
N ARG A 157 -24.54 -1.20 16.11
CA ARG A 157 -25.18 -2.12 15.16
C ARG A 157 -24.46 -2.15 13.81
N ILE A 158 -24.09 -0.98 13.29
CA ILE A 158 -23.35 -0.87 12.01
C ILE A 158 -21.93 -1.43 12.15
N LEU A 159 -21.21 -1.04 13.20
CA LEU A 159 -19.84 -1.48 13.42
C LEU A 159 -19.77 -3.00 13.62
N SER A 160 -20.67 -3.57 14.43
CA SER A 160 -20.77 -5.02 14.62
C SER A 160 -21.05 -5.77 13.32
N TRP A 161 -21.98 -5.27 12.49
CA TRP A 161 -22.24 -5.84 11.17
C TRP A 161 -20.99 -5.80 10.28
N SER A 162 -20.29 -4.67 10.25
CA SER A 162 -19.06 -4.52 9.48
C SER A 162 -17.93 -5.41 10.00
N PHE A 163 -17.79 -5.61 11.31
CA PHE A 163 -16.78 -6.50 11.85
C PHE A 163 -17.09 -7.96 11.58
N ASN A 164 -18.37 -8.35 11.58
CA ASN A 164 -18.78 -9.69 11.17
C ASN A 164 -18.40 -9.96 9.70
N ILE A 165 -18.52 -8.96 8.83
CA ILE A 165 -18.07 -9.07 7.45
C ILE A 165 -16.56 -9.35 7.37
N ILE A 166 -15.75 -8.60 8.12
CA ILE A 166 -14.29 -8.83 8.18
C ILE A 166 -14.01 -10.25 8.70
N TYR A 167 -14.73 -10.66 9.74
CA TYR A 167 -14.60 -11.99 10.34
C TYR A 167 -14.87 -13.11 9.34
N PHE A 168 -15.91 -12.97 8.51
CA PHE A 168 -16.23 -13.95 7.46
C PHE A 168 -15.28 -13.87 6.26
N GLY A 169 -14.60 -12.74 6.06
CA GLY A 169 -13.64 -12.55 4.95
C GLY A 169 -14.30 -12.60 3.57
N VAL A 170 -15.58 -12.24 3.48
CA VAL A 170 -16.38 -12.27 2.24
C VAL A 170 -17.20 -10.98 2.16
N TYR A 171 -17.21 -10.33 1.00
CA TYR A 171 -18.04 -9.15 0.78
C TYR A 171 -19.52 -9.49 0.98
N PRO A 172 -20.28 -8.66 1.72
CA PRO A 172 -21.66 -8.96 2.05
C PRO A 172 -22.52 -9.04 0.78
N THR A 173 -23.52 -9.92 0.77
CA THR A 173 -24.53 -9.95 -0.31
C THR A 173 -25.72 -9.04 -0.03
N PHE A 174 -25.94 -8.73 1.24
CA PHE A 174 -27.03 -7.91 1.73
C PHE A 174 -26.47 -6.77 2.60
N ASN A 175 -27.08 -5.60 2.56
CA ASN A 175 -26.75 -4.51 3.47
C ASN A 175 -27.24 -4.82 4.91
N LEU A 176 -27.04 -3.87 5.82
CA LEU A 176 -27.45 -3.97 7.22
C LEU A 176 -28.95 -4.21 7.42
N ASP A 177 -29.78 -3.82 6.46
CA ASP A 177 -31.24 -3.94 6.50
C ASP A 177 -31.74 -5.18 5.76
N GLY A 178 -30.83 -6.08 5.36
CA GLY A 178 -31.17 -7.32 4.64
C GLY A 178 -31.54 -7.09 3.17
N VAL A 179 -31.35 -5.87 2.65
CA VAL A 179 -31.59 -5.56 1.24
C VAL A 179 -30.38 -5.97 0.43
N ARG A 180 -30.61 -6.67 -0.69
CA ARG A 180 -29.52 -7.10 -1.58
C ARG A 180 -28.75 -5.89 -2.09
N LEU A 181 -27.42 -5.97 -2.10
CA LEU A 181 -26.59 -4.90 -2.63
C LEU A 181 -26.86 -4.68 -4.12
N ALA A 182 -26.75 -3.42 -4.55
CA ALA A 182 -26.95 -2.99 -5.94
C ALA A 182 -25.70 -2.28 -6.49
N GLY A 183 -25.67 -2.04 -7.80
CA GLY A 183 -24.62 -1.26 -8.46
C GLY A 183 -23.21 -1.88 -8.34
N ALA A 184 -22.21 -1.07 -8.01
CA ALA A 184 -20.83 -1.51 -7.88
C ALA A 184 -20.63 -2.53 -6.74
N ALA A 185 -21.34 -2.35 -5.62
CA ALA A 185 -21.26 -3.26 -4.48
C ALA A 185 -21.81 -4.66 -4.79
N ALA A 186 -22.82 -4.77 -5.65
CA ALA A 186 -23.35 -6.05 -6.12
C ALA A 186 -22.33 -6.88 -6.92
N LYS A 187 -21.36 -6.23 -7.56
CA LYS A 187 -20.34 -6.92 -8.39
C LYS A 187 -19.34 -7.70 -7.54
N VAL A 188 -19.08 -7.24 -6.33
CA VAL A 188 -18.13 -7.88 -5.39
C VAL A 188 -18.83 -8.72 -4.33
N ALA A 189 -20.15 -8.58 -4.17
CA ALA A 189 -20.96 -9.35 -3.24
C ALA A 189 -20.70 -10.87 -3.31
N GLY A 190 -20.44 -11.50 -2.17
CA GLY A 190 -20.18 -12.93 -2.06
C GLY A 190 -18.77 -13.37 -2.48
N THR A 191 -17.94 -12.45 -2.98
CA THR A 191 -16.53 -12.75 -3.28
C THR A 191 -15.68 -12.68 -2.02
N LYS A 192 -14.64 -13.53 -1.93
CA LYS A 192 -13.69 -13.47 -0.81
C LYS A 192 -12.95 -12.13 -0.82
N MET A 193 -12.82 -11.53 0.36
CA MET A 193 -12.00 -10.35 0.60
C MET A 193 -10.51 -10.74 0.62
N HIS A 194 -9.90 -11.01 -0.54
CA HIS A 194 -8.47 -11.33 -0.61
C HIS A 194 -7.75 -10.75 -1.84
N ASN A 195 -6.50 -10.34 -1.58
CA ASN A 195 -5.46 -9.84 -2.49
C ASN A 195 -5.43 -10.58 -3.84
N ILE A 196 -6.11 -10.04 -4.85
CA ILE A 196 -5.86 -10.41 -6.24
C ILE A 196 -5.31 -9.17 -6.93
N PRO A 197 -4.08 -9.22 -7.46
CA PRO A 197 -3.54 -8.13 -8.26
C PRO A 197 -4.26 -8.10 -9.61
N PHE A 198 -5.20 -7.18 -9.78
CA PHE A 198 -5.85 -6.94 -11.07
C PHE A 198 -5.00 -6.01 -11.95
N LEU A 199 -4.85 -6.37 -13.22
CA LEU A 199 -4.46 -5.43 -14.27
C LEU A 199 -5.69 -4.63 -14.69
N LEU A 200 -5.82 -3.41 -14.16
CA LEU A 200 -6.87 -2.48 -14.56
C LEU A 200 -6.52 -1.72 -15.85
N PRO A 201 -7.52 -1.27 -16.64
CA PRO A 201 -7.31 -0.41 -17.81
C PRO A 201 -6.49 0.85 -17.52
N GLY A 202 -6.57 1.40 -16.30
CA GLY A 202 -5.77 2.56 -15.87
C GLY A 202 -4.26 2.32 -15.78
N HIS A 203 -3.80 1.06 -15.86
CA HIS A 203 -2.37 0.75 -16.00
C HIS A 203 -1.88 0.89 -17.45
N LEU A 204 -2.77 0.87 -18.44
CA LEU A 204 -2.45 1.26 -19.81
C LEU A 204 -2.76 2.74 -19.97
N HIS A 205 -1.77 3.52 -20.33
CA HIS A 205 -2.00 4.90 -20.75
C HIS A 205 -1.18 5.22 -21.98
N ASP A 206 -1.70 6.15 -22.77
CA ASP A 206 -0.93 6.76 -23.84
C ASP A 206 0.23 7.54 -23.22
N SER A 207 1.45 7.24 -23.64
CA SER A 207 2.61 8.01 -23.19
C SER A 207 2.48 9.42 -23.73
N THR A 208 2.57 10.43 -22.87
CA THR A 208 2.65 11.84 -23.32
C THR A 208 3.91 12.12 -24.14
N VAL A 209 4.83 11.14 -24.24
CA VAL A 209 6.09 11.20 -24.95
C VAL A 209 6.21 9.96 -25.85
N GLY A 210 5.62 10.04 -27.05
CA GLY A 210 5.67 9.00 -28.09
C GLY A 210 4.39 8.18 -28.19
N ASN A 211 3.80 8.12 -29.39
CA ASN A 211 2.51 7.51 -29.75
C ASN A 211 2.45 5.97 -29.54
N TYR A 212 2.74 5.49 -28.34
CA TYR A 212 2.69 4.06 -28.02
C TYR A 212 2.01 3.86 -26.67
N PRO A 213 1.09 2.87 -26.57
CA PRO A 213 0.48 2.52 -25.30
C PRO A 213 1.54 2.01 -24.33
N CYS A 214 1.62 2.66 -23.17
CA CYS A 214 2.56 2.33 -22.11
C CYS A 214 1.84 1.66 -20.95
N LEU A 215 2.37 0.50 -20.54
CA LEU A 215 1.85 -0.24 -19.40
C LEU A 215 2.61 0.15 -18.11
N THR A 216 2.01 1.02 -17.29
CA THR A 216 2.54 1.46 -16.00
C THR A 216 2.18 0.53 -14.87
N LEU A 217 3.07 -0.43 -14.63
CA LEU A 217 3.02 -1.34 -13.50
C LEU A 217 3.96 -0.89 -12.39
N LYS A 218 3.44 -0.91 -11.16
CA LYS A 218 4.26 -0.91 -9.95
C LYS A 218 5.02 -2.22 -9.83
N ALA A 219 6.13 -2.23 -9.10
CA ALA A 219 6.97 -3.42 -8.89
C ALA A 219 6.15 -4.69 -8.57
N HIS A 220 5.16 -4.51 -7.70
CA HIS A 220 4.29 -5.59 -7.23
C HIS A 220 3.34 -6.15 -8.28
N SER A 221 2.82 -5.33 -9.21
CA SER A 221 1.97 -5.78 -10.32
C SER A 221 2.81 -6.27 -11.50
N GLY A 222 4.02 -5.71 -11.63
CA GLY A 222 5.02 -6.06 -12.62
C GLY A 222 5.36 -7.54 -12.65
N ARG A 223 5.50 -8.18 -11.47
CA ARG A 223 5.82 -9.61 -11.38
C ARG A 223 4.74 -10.54 -11.94
N ILE A 224 3.45 -10.22 -11.78
CA ILE A 224 2.35 -11.03 -12.35
C ILE A 224 2.32 -10.88 -13.86
N TRP A 225 2.43 -9.64 -14.33
CA TRP A 225 2.51 -9.36 -15.76
C TRP A 225 3.73 -10.03 -16.39
N LEU A 226 4.87 -10.04 -15.69
CA LEU A 226 6.08 -10.66 -16.19
C LEU A 226 5.94 -12.18 -16.34
N ALA A 227 5.26 -12.85 -15.40
CA ALA A 227 4.95 -14.27 -15.53
C ALA A 227 4.03 -14.54 -16.73
N TYR A 228 3.01 -13.70 -16.92
CA TYR A 228 2.13 -13.78 -18.10
C TYR A 228 2.91 -13.58 -19.41
N MET A 229 3.74 -12.53 -19.48
CA MET A 229 4.56 -12.23 -20.67
C MET A 229 5.58 -13.31 -20.95
N HIS A 230 6.13 -13.95 -19.91
CA HIS A 230 7.06 -15.06 -20.05
C HIS A 230 6.38 -16.21 -20.79
N GLU A 231 5.16 -16.58 -20.42
CA GLU A 231 4.39 -17.61 -21.12
C GLU A 231 4.03 -17.19 -22.56
N CYS A 232 3.55 -15.96 -22.77
CA CYS A 232 3.24 -15.47 -24.12
C CYS A 232 4.45 -15.52 -25.05
N LEU A 233 5.59 -15.00 -24.60
CA LEU A 233 6.82 -14.99 -25.40
C LEU A 233 7.42 -16.40 -25.53
N SER A 234 7.21 -17.30 -24.57
CA SER A 234 7.61 -18.71 -24.68
C SER A 234 6.88 -19.42 -25.82
N HIS A 235 5.58 -19.14 -25.97
CA HIS A 235 4.77 -19.63 -27.08
C HIS A 235 5.20 -18.99 -28.41
N GLU A 236 5.34 -17.67 -28.45
CA GLU A 236 5.71 -16.94 -29.68
C GLU A 236 7.12 -17.32 -30.17
N LYS A 237 8.08 -17.48 -29.26
CA LYS A 237 9.44 -17.96 -29.57
C LYS A 237 9.44 -19.31 -30.30
N LYS A 238 8.48 -20.20 -30.00
CA LYS A 238 8.38 -21.50 -30.69
C LYS A 238 7.81 -21.36 -32.10
N ALA A 239 7.01 -20.32 -32.34
CA ALA A 239 6.34 -20.06 -33.60
C ALA A 239 7.13 -19.13 -34.54
N SER A 240 7.99 -18.27 -33.98
CA SER A 240 8.70 -17.22 -34.71
C SER A 240 10.23 -17.38 -34.63
N ALA A 241 10.88 -17.21 -35.78
CA ALA A 241 12.35 -17.12 -35.88
C ALA A 241 12.86 -15.67 -35.73
N ASP A 242 11.99 -14.72 -35.36
CA ASP A 242 12.36 -13.32 -35.19
C ASP A 242 13.31 -13.13 -34.00
N ASP A 243 14.51 -12.60 -34.28
CA ASP A 243 15.55 -12.36 -33.28
C ASP A 243 15.10 -11.42 -32.16
N GLU A 244 14.20 -10.45 -32.44
CA GLU A 244 13.64 -9.56 -31.43
C GLU A 244 12.74 -10.35 -30.46
N VAL A 245 11.90 -11.25 -30.97
CA VAL A 245 11.07 -12.14 -30.14
C VAL A 245 11.94 -13.06 -29.29
N GLN A 246 13.00 -13.64 -29.87
CA GLN A 246 13.94 -14.49 -29.15
C GLN A 246 14.62 -13.73 -28.01
N MET A 247 15.08 -12.51 -28.27
CA MET A 247 15.72 -11.67 -27.25
C MET A 247 14.73 -11.18 -26.20
N ALA A 248 13.53 -10.76 -26.59
CA ALA A 248 12.48 -10.35 -25.67
C ALA A 248 12.11 -11.50 -24.71
N TYR A 249 11.97 -12.71 -25.24
CA TYR A 249 11.77 -13.91 -24.42
C TYR A 249 12.90 -14.09 -23.41
N LEU A 250 14.17 -14.01 -23.83
CA LEU A 250 15.32 -14.22 -22.94
C LEU A 250 15.39 -13.14 -21.84
N VAL A 251 15.12 -11.88 -22.17
CA VAL A 251 15.06 -10.78 -21.19
C VAL A 251 13.97 -11.05 -20.16
N VAL A 252 12.75 -11.35 -20.61
CA VAL A 252 11.62 -11.64 -19.72
C VAL A 252 11.86 -12.89 -18.89
N HIS A 253 12.45 -13.93 -19.47
CA HIS A 253 12.78 -15.18 -18.78
C HIS A 253 13.80 -14.98 -17.65
N HIS A 254 14.89 -14.27 -17.92
CA HIS A 254 15.90 -14.02 -16.88
C HIS A 254 15.38 -13.10 -15.78
N LEU A 255 14.58 -12.10 -16.14
CA LEU A 255 13.94 -11.25 -15.15
C LEU A 255 12.92 -12.03 -14.30
N ALA A 256 12.12 -12.92 -14.92
CA ALA A 256 11.18 -13.77 -14.21
C ALA A 256 11.91 -14.74 -13.26
N THR A 257 13.04 -15.28 -13.71
CA THR A 257 13.93 -16.11 -12.89
C THR A 257 14.46 -15.33 -11.69
N TRP A 258 14.90 -14.08 -11.89
CA TRP A 258 15.34 -13.22 -10.80
C TRP A 258 14.22 -12.95 -9.78
N PHE A 259 13.01 -12.59 -10.24
CA PHE A 259 11.85 -12.43 -9.37
C PHE A 259 11.50 -13.73 -8.64
N HIS A 260 11.62 -14.89 -9.28
CA HIS A 260 11.37 -16.18 -8.64
C HIS A 260 12.36 -16.45 -7.50
N VAL A 261 13.67 -16.26 -7.73
CA VAL A 261 14.70 -16.41 -6.68
C VAL A 261 14.45 -15.41 -5.54
N MET A 262 14.11 -14.16 -5.86
CA MET A 262 13.79 -13.14 -4.87
C MET A 262 12.56 -13.50 -4.01
N GLU A 263 11.47 -13.97 -4.63
CA GLU A 263 10.22 -14.29 -3.93
C GLU A 263 10.31 -15.59 -3.11
N THR A 264 11.18 -16.52 -3.50
CA THR A 264 11.43 -17.77 -2.77
C THR A 264 12.46 -17.62 -1.64
N SER A 265 13.13 -16.47 -1.56
CA SER A 265 14.10 -16.17 -0.49
C SER A 265 13.46 -15.39 0.66
N PRO A 266 14.03 -15.44 1.88
CA PRO A 266 13.54 -14.67 3.02
C PRO A 266 13.59 -13.17 2.75
N ARG A 267 12.60 -12.44 3.28
CA ARG A 267 12.43 -11.02 2.97
C ARG A 267 13.50 -10.11 3.60
N ARG A 268 14.00 -10.42 4.79
CA ARG A 268 14.88 -9.49 5.55
C ARG A 268 16.35 -9.90 5.57
N LYS A 269 16.65 -11.19 5.66
CA LYS A 269 18.02 -11.71 5.67
C LYS A 269 18.12 -12.88 4.70
N VAL A 270 18.84 -12.70 3.61
CA VAL A 270 19.12 -13.79 2.67
C VAL A 270 20.45 -14.44 3.04
N THR A 271 20.59 -15.73 2.77
CA THR A 271 21.89 -16.40 2.93
C THR A 271 22.84 -15.93 1.81
N PRO A 272 24.17 -16.03 1.98
CA PRO A 272 25.12 -15.75 0.91
C PRO A 272 24.84 -16.55 -0.37
N GLU A 273 24.40 -17.81 -0.23
CA GLU A 273 23.98 -18.64 -1.36
C GLU A 273 22.77 -18.05 -2.10
N GLN A 274 21.76 -17.57 -1.37
CA GLN A 274 20.57 -16.94 -1.95
C GLN A 274 20.93 -15.59 -2.62
N ALA A 275 21.76 -14.78 -1.98
CA ALA A 275 22.26 -13.54 -2.55
C ALA A 275 23.04 -13.81 -3.86
N GLY A 276 23.93 -14.81 -3.87
CA GLY A 276 24.64 -15.25 -5.07
C GLY A 276 23.70 -15.69 -6.19
N LYS A 277 22.66 -16.49 -5.87
CA LYS A 277 21.62 -16.88 -6.85
C LYS A 277 20.87 -15.67 -7.42
N MET A 278 20.57 -14.65 -6.59
CA MET A 278 19.93 -13.42 -7.05
C MET A 278 20.87 -12.60 -7.94
N MET A 279 22.12 -12.42 -7.53
CA MET A 279 23.15 -11.74 -8.32
C MET A 279 23.31 -12.42 -9.68
N ASP A 280 23.51 -13.73 -9.70
CA ASP A 280 23.65 -14.53 -10.93
C ASP A 280 22.45 -14.38 -11.87
N ALA A 281 21.23 -14.48 -11.33
CA ALA A 281 20.02 -14.33 -12.13
C ALA A 281 19.86 -12.90 -12.68
N GLY A 282 20.15 -11.89 -11.86
CA GLY A 282 20.08 -10.50 -12.24
C GLY A 282 21.15 -10.10 -13.27
N MET A 283 22.37 -10.64 -13.15
CA MET A 283 23.46 -10.40 -14.09
C MET A 283 23.20 -11.07 -15.44
N ARG A 284 22.59 -12.26 -15.46
CA ARG A 284 22.09 -12.87 -16.71
C ARG A 284 21.06 -11.98 -17.40
N PHE A 285 20.11 -11.44 -16.64
CA PHE A 285 19.15 -10.46 -17.16
C PHE A 285 19.87 -9.23 -17.74
N LEU A 286 20.78 -8.61 -16.98
CA LEU A 286 21.53 -7.43 -17.40
C LEU A 286 22.29 -7.65 -18.71
N LYS A 287 23.01 -8.77 -18.83
CA LYS A 287 23.78 -9.09 -20.03
C LYS A 287 22.88 -9.20 -21.27
N VAL A 288 21.79 -9.95 -21.18
CA VAL A 288 20.85 -10.10 -22.31
C VAL A 288 20.15 -8.79 -22.62
N HIS A 289 19.80 -8.03 -21.58
CA HIS A 289 19.19 -6.72 -21.71
C HIS A 289 20.11 -5.72 -22.40
N GLU A 290 21.41 -5.71 -22.11
CA GLU A 290 22.41 -4.89 -22.81
C GLU A 290 22.51 -5.26 -24.30
N HIS A 291 22.48 -6.55 -24.63
CA HIS A 291 22.42 -6.99 -26.02
C HIS A 291 21.14 -6.55 -26.72
N LEU A 292 19.98 -6.67 -26.06
CA LEU A 292 18.72 -6.18 -26.60
C LEU A 292 18.76 -4.66 -26.81
N VAL A 293 19.30 -3.90 -25.86
CA VAL A 293 19.49 -2.44 -26.00
C VAL A 293 20.40 -2.11 -27.18
N TYR A 294 21.50 -2.85 -27.35
CA TYR A 294 22.42 -2.66 -28.46
C TYR A 294 21.74 -2.96 -29.80
N TYR A 295 21.09 -4.11 -29.92
CA TYR A 295 20.31 -4.49 -31.11
C TYR A 295 19.26 -3.42 -31.41
N ALA A 296 18.45 -3.09 -30.42
CA ALA A 296 17.39 -2.11 -30.56
C ALA A 296 17.96 -0.73 -30.96
N SER A 297 19.13 -0.33 -30.45
CA SER A 297 19.84 0.87 -30.89
C SER A 297 20.27 0.81 -32.37
N GLN A 298 20.84 -0.31 -32.84
CA GLN A 298 21.20 -0.51 -34.26
C GLN A 298 19.97 -0.42 -35.19
N HIS A 299 18.79 -0.79 -34.68
CA HIS A 299 17.53 -0.80 -35.41
C HIS A 299 16.64 0.43 -35.11
N HIS A 300 17.15 1.45 -34.40
CA HIS A 300 16.41 2.66 -34.01
C HIS A 300 15.16 2.44 -33.12
N LEU A 301 15.20 1.41 -32.28
CA LEU A 301 14.19 0.97 -31.32
C LEU A 301 14.62 1.30 -29.87
N LEU A 302 14.79 2.57 -29.48
CA LEU A 302 15.33 2.93 -28.15
C LEU A 302 14.32 2.75 -26.99
N ARG A 303 14.55 1.81 -26.05
CA ARG A 303 13.57 1.48 -24.99
C ARG A 303 14.07 1.17 -23.55
N TRP A 304 15.37 1.14 -23.18
CA TRP A 304 15.76 0.53 -21.86
C TRP A 304 17.02 1.09 -21.08
N LYS A 305 17.09 0.96 -19.71
CA LYS A 305 18.30 1.16 -18.83
C LYS A 305 18.41 0.17 -17.63
N ALA A 306 19.53 0.29 -16.90
CA ALA A 306 20.23 -0.66 -16.03
C ALA A 306 19.79 -0.82 -14.56
N PHE A 307 20.17 -1.98 -14.02
CA PHE A 307 19.67 -2.70 -12.84
C PHE A 307 20.78 -3.13 -11.85
N ARG A 308 22.04 -2.77 -12.12
CA ARG A 308 23.23 -3.35 -11.49
C ARG A 308 23.39 -3.06 -9.99
N HIS A 309 23.17 -1.82 -9.57
CA HIS A 309 23.37 -1.41 -8.16
C HIS A 309 22.50 -2.21 -7.18
N ILE A 310 21.28 -2.60 -7.59
CA ILE A 310 20.35 -3.39 -6.77
C ILE A 310 20.90 -4.79 -6.48
N LEU A 311 21.68 -5.35 -7.42
CA LEU A 311 22.31 -6.65 -7.26
C LEU A 311 23.54 -6.55 -6.36
N GLU A 312 24.34 -5.50 -6.54
CA GLU A 312 25.52 -5.22 -5.71
C GLU A 312 25.12 -4.99 -4.24
N ASP A 313 24.03 -4.26 -3.99
CA ASP A 313 23.48 -4.04 -2.65
C ASP A 313 22.98 -5.36 -2.02
N CYS A 314 22.31 -6.23 -2.80
CA CYS A 314 21.85 -7.52 -2.31
C CYS A 314 23.01 -8.43 -1.85
N GLU A 315 24.08 -8.48 -2.64
CA GLU A 315 25.27 -9.28 -2.34
C GLU A 315 26.05 -8.70 -1.15
N MET A 316 26.22 -7.37 -1.12
CA MET A 316 26.99 -6.68 -0.08
C MET A 316 26.30 -6.71 1.28
N TRP A 317 24.99 -6.45 1.32
CA TRP A 317 24.26 -6.28 2.58
C TRP A 317 23.52 -7.56 3.02
N LEU A 318 23.44 -8.57 2.16
CA LEU A 318 22.64 -9.79 2.37
C LEU A 318 21.18 -9.48 2.69
N GLU A 319 20.68 -8.39 2.08
CA GLU A 319 19.30 -7.96 2.17
C GLU A 319 18.58 -8.26 0.86
N SER A 320 17.33 -8.74 0.96
CA SER A 320 16.53 -8.97 -0.24
C SER A 320 16.15 -7.62 -0.85
N PRO A 321 16.28 -7.44 -2.19
CA PRO A 321 15.75 -6.27 -2.88
C PRO A 321 14.26 -6.04 -2.64
N ARG A 322 13.52 -7.08 -2.23
CA ARG A 322 12.13 -7.02 -1.79
C ARG A 322 11.90 -6.13 -0.55
N ALA A 323 12.92 -5.98 0.29
CA ALA A 323 12.88 -5.15 1.48
C ALA A 323 13.40 -3.73 1.24
N THR A 324 14.24 -3.51 0.21
CA THR A 324 15.00 -2.27 0.05
C THR A 324 14.77 -1.51 -1.25
N HIS A 325 14.35 -2.19 -2.34
CA HIS A 325 14.27 -1.62 -3.69
C HIS A 325 13.02 -2.00 -4.50
N CYS A 326 12.18 -2.92 -3.99
CA CYS A 326 10.96 -3.37 -4.66
C CYS A 326 9.73 -3.08 -3.78
N PHE A 327 9.59 -1.84 -3.30
CA PHE A 327 8.41 -1.47 -2.52
C PHE A 327 7.13 -1.51 -3.37
N ARG A 328 5.97 -1.67 -2.71
CA ARG A 328 4.68 -1.84 -3.38
C ARG A 328 4.32 -0.64 -4.28
N ASP A 329 4.69 0.56 -3.84
CA ASP A 329 4.38 1.82 -4.53
C ASP A 329 5.56 2.33 -5.37
N GLU A 330 6.70 1.64 -5.28
CA GLU A 330 7.91 2.01 -6.00
C GLU A 330 7.82 1.57 -7.46
N ASP A 331 8.26 2.49 -8.31
CA ASP A 331 8.32 2.35 -9.74
C ASP A 331 9.56 1.54 -10.14
N PHE A 332 9.63 0.28 -9.68
CA PHE A 332 10.69 -0.63 -10.12
C PHE A 332 10.71 -0.80 -11.64
N ILE A 333 9.51 -0.82 -12.26
CA ILE A 333 9.30 -0.79 -13.71
C ILE A 333 9.07 0.63 -14.24
N GLY A 334 8.69 1.60 -13.40
CA GLY A 334 8.49 2.99 -13.82
C GLY A 334 9.81 3.74 -14.06
N GLN A 335 10.91 3.34 -13.40
CA GLN A 335 12.26 3.80 -13.80
C GLN A 335 12.67 3.28 -15.19
N TRP A 336 12.12 2.14 -15.65
CA TRP A 336 12.34 1.66 -17.02
C TRP A 336 11.56 2.49 -18.06
N LYS A 337 10.55 3.27 -17.65
CA LYS A 337 9.69 4.08 -18.55
C LYS A 337 10.29 5.40 -19.00
N LYS A 338 11.08 6.08 -18.16
CA LYS A 338 11.59 7.45 -18.45
C LYS A 338 12.74 7.49 -19.47
N LEU A 339 12.90 6.43 -20.25
CA LEU A 339 14.11 6.15 -21.03
C LEU A 339 13.83 5.82 -22.49
N ALA A 340 12.54 5.67 -22.84
CA ALA A 340 12.05 5.82 -24.19
C ALA A 340 11.73 7.30 -24.43
N GLN A 341 12.76 8.14 -24.51
CA GLN A 341 12.57 9.51 -24.97
C GLN A 341 12.84 9.51 -26.48
N GLY A 342 11.79 9.75 -27.26
CA GLY A 342 11.93 9.98 -28.70
C GLY A 342 12.88 11.13 -28.92
N SER A 343 13.95 10.90 -29.68
CA SER A 343 14.80 11.96 -30.18
C SER A 343 14.00 12.80 -31.17
N GLY A 344 13.67 14.02 -30.78
CA GLY A 344 13.38 15.07 -31.76
C GLY A 344 14.56 15.16 -32.75
N SER A 345 14.22 15.39 -34.01
CA SER A 345 15.13 15.50 -35.14
C SER A 345 16.32 16.42 -34.86
N ASN A 346 17.53 15.86 -34.96
CA ASN A 346 18.84 16.52 -34.94
C ASN A 346 19.37 16.95 -33.57
N SER A 347 20.04 16.05 -32.84
CA SER A 347 21.44 16.22 -32.36
C SER A 347 21.85 15.20 -31.28
N ILE A 348 23.15 14.91 -31.26
CA ILE A 348 23.88 13.90 -30.48
C ILE A 348 23.67 14.06 -28.96
N VAL A 349 23.39 12.96 -28.26
CA VAL A 349 23.50 12.88 -26.79
C VAL A 349 24.54 11.83 -26.41
N ILE A 350 25.67 12.31 -25.89
CA ILE A 350 26.69 11.53 -25.20
C ILE A 350 26.15 11.15 -23.83
N VAL A 351 26.03 9.85 -23.54
CA VAL A 351 25.81 9.37 -22.16
C VAL A 351 27.17 9.26 -21.48
N ARG A 352 27.46 10.17 -20.53
CA ARG A 352 28.63 10.06 -19.64
C ARG A 352 28.33 9.05 -18.52
N PHE A 353 29.26 8.12 -18.34
CA PHE A 353 29.37 7.25 -17.17
C PHE A 353 29.79 8.06 -15.93
N PHE A 354 29.25 7.74 -14.77
CA PHE A 354 29.95 7.92 -13.50
C PHE A 354 30.17 6.52 -12.88
N LEU A 355 31.45 6.13 -12.81
CA LEU A 355 31.97 5.02 -12.01
C LEU A 355 32.24 5.52 -10.58
N LEU A 356 31.94 4.69 -9.58
CA LEU A 356 32.35 4.92 -8.20
C LEU A 356 33.88 4.85 -8.04
N GLY A 357 34.42 5.66 -7.13
CA GLY A 357 35.71 5.41 -6.47
C GLY A 357 36.58 6.66 -6.25
N GLY A 358 36.87 6.98 -4.99
CA GLY A 358 37.96 7.91 -4.65
C GLY A 358 37.82 8.59 -3.29
N VAL A 359 38.31 7.93 -2.24
CA VAL A 359 38.85 8.64 -1.07
C VAL A 359 40.09 9.38 -1.55
N ASP A 360 40.11 10.71 -1.49
CA ASP A 360 41.35 11.40 -1.11
C ASP A 360 41.10 12.74 -0.41
N THR A 361 41.96 12.91 0.57
CA THR A 361 42.14 13.96 1.55
C THR A 361 42.59 15.28 0.94
N LYS A 362 42.05 16.39 1.50
CA LYS A 362 42.68 17.70 1.79
C LYS A 362 41.67 18.82 1.57
N TYR A 363 41.10 19.34 2.66
CA TYR A 363 41.44 20.69 3.12
C TYR A 363 40.92 20.87 4.55
N ASN A 364 41.85 21.19 5.43
CA ASN A 364 41.68 21.42 6.85
C ASN A 364 42.00 22.89 7.10
N LYS A 365 41.26 23.53 8.02
CA LYS A 365 41.54 24.76 8.79
C LYS A 365 41.23 26.15 8.20
N PHE A 366 40.23 26.78 8.85
CA PHE A 366 40.36 27.97 9.73
C PHE A 366 39.37 27.72 10.90
N ASN A 367 39.73 27.46 12.17
CA ASN A 367 40.20 28.37 13.25
C ASN A 367 39.48 29.74 13.24
N ARG A 368 38.96 30.33 14.33
CA ARG A 368 39.00 30.10 15.79
C ARG A 368 38.12 31.18 16.47
N CYS A 369 37.76 30.94 17.75
CA CYS A 369 37.43 31.93 18.81
C CYS A 369 36.02 32.60 18.77
N HIS A 370 35.28 32.83 19.87
CA HIS A 370 35.54 32.91 21.31
C HIS A 370 34.25 32.61 22.14
N LEU A 371 34.48 32.14 23.38
CA LEU A 371 33.59 31.94 24.55
C LEU A 371 32.78 30.64 24.61
#